data_AF-A0A2R6EB31-F1
#
_entry.id   AF-A0A2R6EB31-F1
#
_cell.length_a   1.000
_cell.length_b   1.000
_cell.length_c   1.000
_cell.angle_alpha   90.00
_cell.angle_beta   90.00
_cell.angle_gamma   90.00
#
_symmetry.space_group_name_H-M   'P 1'
#
loop_
_entity.id
_entity.type
_entity.pdbx_description
1 polymer ?
#
loop_
_entity_poly.entity_id
_entity_poly.type
_entity_poly.pdbx_seq_one_letter_code
_entity_poly.pdbx_strand_id
1 'polypeptide(L)' 'MTLRFVTTNPGKVREAREHLASPVEQLDFDTPEIQAEDLGAVAAHKARAAYRHAAEPVIVD' A
#
# COMPACT_ATOMS: atom_id res chain seq x y z
N MET A 1 -14.11 -5.54 -7.28
CA MET A 1 -13.23 -6.04 -6.20
C MET A 1 -12.67 -4.84 -5.49
N THR A 2 -12.62 -4.83 -4.17
CA THR A 2 -12.07 -3.71 -3.38
C THR A 2 -10.55 -3.81 -3.33
N LEU A 3 -9.85 -2.69 -3.50
CA LEU A 3 -8.41 -2.59 -3.34
C LEU A 3 -8.08 -2.25 -1.88
N ARG A 4 -7.26 -3.07 -1.22
CA ARG A 4 -6.70 -2.73 0.09
C ARG A 4 -5.40 -1.95 -0.09
N PHE A 5 -5.42 -0.69 0.31
CA PHE A 5 -4.27 0.19 0.24
C PHE A 5 -3.59 0.29 1.60
N VAL A 6 -2.36 -0.23 1.69
CA VAL A 6 -1.59 -0.21 2.94
C VAL A 6 -0.85 1.10 3.07
N THR A 7 -1.34 1.95 3.97
CA THR A 7 -0.75 3.26 4.24
C THR A 7 -1.30 3.81 5.56
N THR A 8 -0.44 4.48 6.32
CA THR A 8 -0.81 5.27 7.50
C THR A 8 -1.22 6.70 7.12
N ASN A 9 -0.99 7.12 5.86
CA ASN A 9 -1.25 8.48 5.39
C ASN A 9 -2.70 8.63 4.85
N PRO A 10 -3.60 9.35 5.55
CA PRO A 10 -4.98 9.54 5.12
C PRO A 10 -5.10 10.38 3.84
N GLY A 11 -4.12 11.23 3.53
CA GLY A 11 -4.06 11.99 2.29
C GLY A 11 -3.92 11.08 1.07
N LYS A 12 -3.03 10.07 1.13
CA LYS A 12 -2.88 9.08 0.06
C LYS A 12 -4.17 8.27 -0.14
N VAL A 13 -4.87 7.92 0.94
CA VAL A 13 -6.16 7.19 0.84
C VAL A 13 -7.21 8.03 0.12
N ARG A 14 -7.28 9.32 0.43
CA ARG A 14 -8.20 10.25 -0.25
C ARG A 14 -7.87 10.34 -1.74
N GLU A 15 -6.61 10.56 -2.10
CA GLU A 15 -6.17 10.61 -3.51
C GLU A 15 -6.46 9.30 -4.26
N ALA A 16 -6.18 8.14 -3.65
CA ALA A 16 -6.46 6.85 -4.25
C ALA A 16 -7.97 6.65 -4.52
N ARG A 17 -8.84 7.11 -3.61
CA ARG A 17 -10.30 7.06 -3.80
C ARG A 17 -10.79 8.01 -4.88
N GLU A 18 -10.12 9.15 -5.07
CA GLU A 18 -10.45 10.13 -6.11
C GLU A 18 -10.04 9.64 -7.49
N HIS A 19 -8.93 8.91 -7.60
CA HIS A 19 -8.33 8.54 -8.89
C HIS A 19 -8.59 7.10 -9.35
N LEU A 20 -8.84 6.15 -8.45
CA LEU A 20 -9.06 4.75 -8.81
C LEU A 20 -10.56 4.46 -8.98
N ALA A 21 -10.91 3.79 -10.09
CA ALA A 21 -12.29 3.38 -10.36
C ALA A 21 -12.80 2.27 -9.43
N SER A 22 -11.89 1.53 -8.79
CA SER A 22 -12.24 0.48 -7.83
C SER A 22 -12.33 1.06 -6.41
N PRO A 23 -13.25 0.57 -5.55
CA PRO A 23 -13.29 0.97 -4.15
C PRO A 23 -11.95 0.75 -3.45
N VAL A 24 -11.54 1.70 -2.60
CA VAL A 24 -10.30 1.64 -1.83
C VAL A 24 -10.59 1.60 -0.33
N GLU A 25 -10.15 0.52 0.30
CA GLU A 25 -10.13 0.36 1.76
C GLU A 25 -8.70 0.59 2.27
N GLN A 26 -8.58 1.41 3.32
CA GLN A 26 -7.30 1.62 3.99
C GLN A 26 -7.00 0.43 4.89
N LEU A 27 -5.78 -0.10 4.79
CA LEU A 27 -5.20 -0.95 5.80
C LEU A 27 -4.11 -0.16 6.52
N ASP A 28 -4.38 0.20 7.77
CA ASP A 28 -3.45 0.95 8.60
C ASP A 28 -2.41 -0.01 9.20
N PHE A 29 -1.30 -0.18 8.47
CA PHE A 29 -0.19 -1.02 8.87
C PHE A 29 1.12 -0.34 8.51
N ASP A 30 2.00 -0.18 9.51
CA ASP A 30 3.32 0.39 9.33
C ASP A 30 4.27 -0.66 8.74
N THR A 31 4.54 -0.51 7.45
CA THR A 31 5.39 -1.42 6.69
C THR A 31 6.86 -0.99 6.76
N PRO A 32 7.81 -1.93 6.92
CA PRO A 32 9.22 -1.58 6.88
C PRO A 32 9.63 -1.08 5.50
N GLU A 33 10.34 0.05 5.46
CA GLU A 33 10.92 0.62 4.25
C GLU A 33 12.45 0.53 4.31
N ILE A 34 13.01 -0.29 3.42
CA ILE A 34 14.45 -0.46 3.31
C ILE A 34 15.10 0.79 2.73
N GLN A 35 16.36 1.03 3.08
CA GLN A 35 17.18 2.02 2.38
C GLN A 35 17.64 1.40 1.05
N ALA A 36 17.26 2.02 -0.07
CA ALA A 36 17.66 1.61 -1.40
C ALA A 36 17.66 2.83 -2.34
N GLU A 37 18.49 2.81 -3.38
CA GLU A 37 18.53 3.88 -4.40
C GLU A 37 17.36 3.78 -5.39
N ASP A 38 16.78 2.59 -5.55
CA ASP A 38 15.64 2.34 -6.43
C ASP A 38 14.33 2.31 -5.65
N LEU A 39 13.37 3.17 -6.05
CA LEU A 39 12.03 3.19 -5.49
C LEU A 39 11.28 1.87 -5.73
N GLY A 40 11.56 1.19 -6.85
CA GLY A 40 10.99 -0.12 -7.15
C GLY A 40 11.36 -1.17 -6.09
N ALA A 41 12.62 -1.19 -5.65
CA ALA A 41 13.09 -2.06 -4.57
C ALA A 41 12.39 -1.76 -3.22
N VAL A 42 12.22 -0.48 -2.87
CA VAL A 42 11.50 -0.07 -1.66
C VAL A 42 10.04 -0.54 -1.72
N ALA A 43 9.33 -0.23 -2.81
CA ALA A 43 7.94 -0.60 -3.00
C ALA A 43 7.74 -2.12 -3.03
N ALA A 44 8.63 -2.88 -3.68
CA ALA A 44 8.56 -4.33 -3.72
C ALA A 44 8.77 -4.97 -2.34
N HIS A 45 9.70 -4.43 -1.53
CA HIS A 45 9.91 -4.90 -0.16
C HIS A 45 8.67 -4.62 0.70
N LYS A 46 8.17 -3.38 0.63
CA LYS A 46 6.97 -2.91 1.31
C LYS A 46 5.74 -3.78 0.97
N ALA A 47 5.49 -4.02 -0.31
CA ALA A 47 4.38 -4.84 -0.80
C ALA A 47 4.44 -6.28 -0.28
N ARG A 48 5.64 -6.89 -0.24
CA ARG A 48 5.80 -8.25 0.29
C ARG A 48 5.52 -8.32 1.78
N ALA A 49 5.94 -7.32 2.56
CA ALA A 49 5.62 -7.24 3.99
C ALA A 49 4.12 -7.05 4.22
N ALA A 50 3.52 -6.10 3.49
CA ALA A 50 2.08 -5.83 3.51
C ALA A 50 1.25 -7.06 3.15
N TYR A 51 1.61 -7.77 2.07
CA TYR A 51 0.92 -8.99 1.65
C TYR A 51 0.98 -10.10 2.71
N ARG A 52 2.14 -10.30 3.34
CA ARG A 52 2.27 -11.28 4.45
C ARG A 52 1.42 -10.92 5.66
N HIS A 53 1.28 -9.63 5.95
CA HIS A 53 0.44 -9.16 7.06
C HIS A 53 -1.05 -9.31 6.74
N ALA A 54 -1.47 -8.92 5.53
CA ALA A 54 -2.87 -8.93 5.12
C ALA A 54 -3.39 -10.33 4.76
N ALA A 55 -2.51 -11.25 4.37
CA ALA A 55 -2.84 -12.57 3.80
C ALA A 55 -3.79 -12.50 2.58
N GLU A 56 -3.88 -11.34 1.95
CA GLU A 56 -4.77 -11.01 0.84
C GLU A 56 -4.07 -10.03 -0.11
N PRO A 57 -4.51 -9.88 -1.38
CA PRO A 57 -3.96 -8.90 -2.30
C PRO A 57 -4.04 -7.47 -1.75
N VAL A 58 -2.93 -6.72 -1.90
CA VAL A 58 -2.78 -5.33 -1.43
C VAL A 58 -2.07 -4.46 -2.46
N ILE A 59 -2.25 -3.15 -2.35
CA ILE A 59 -1.45 -2.14 -3.04
C ILE A 59 -0.69 -1.30 -2.02
N VAL A 60 0.47 -0.78 -2.43
CA VAL A 60 1.34 0.12 -1.66
C VAL A 60 1.83 1.23 -2.60
N ASP A 61 2.33 2.30 -2.01
CA ASP A 61 3.01 3.41 -2.67
C ASP A 61 4.16 3.91 -1.78
#